data_AF-A0AAD4N3U7-F1
#
_entry.id   AF-A0AAD4N3U7-F1
#
_cell.length_a   1.000
_cell.length_b   1.000
_cell.length_c   1.000
_cell.angle_alpha   90.00
_cell.angle_beta   90.00
_cell.angle_gamma   90.00
#
_symmetry.space_group_name_H-M   'P 1'
#
loop_
_entity.id
_entity.type
_entity.pdbx_description
1 polymer ?
#
loop_
_entity_poly.entity_id
_entity_poly.type
_entity_poly.pdbx_seq_one_letter_code
_entity_poly.pdbx_strand_id
1 'polypeptide(L)'
;MHSNNDDNNREIHMTADILAAYRVAGQKSAVNGWSVFEMPVRQDMPPPGGYDNFNFHRTFAKASWWWRPKIVVPVTIGLYVYGYYAYRMWNKHAMSEKFEDTDIFNAMDPFLSAERDRYWLKLLKKNLELENEVMKDVPGWKAGTWYGEPVFFTLGDKWWDPNYFEVYTHSRNIDRKQEYSWKARDQYRLPRWYDQYLPEKIVEMIR
;
A
#
# COMPACT_ATOMS: atom_id res chain seq x y z
N MET A 1 82.54 14.07 -96.60
CA MET A 1 81.77 13.64 -95.42
C MET A 1 81.27 14.89 -94.72
N HIS A 2 80.00 15.27 -94.86
CA HIS A 2 79.22 16.21 -94.04
C HIS A 2 77.91 16.49 -94.80
N SER A 3 76.86 15.67 -94.62
CA SER A 3 75.55 15.90 -95.27
C SER A 3 74.39 15.09 -94.66
N ASN A 4 74.47 14.63 -93.40
CA ASN A 4 73.41 13.75 -92.82
C ASN A 4 72.80 14.25 -91.49
N ASN A 5 73.15 15.45 -91.01
CA ASN A 5 72.65 15.96 -89.71
C ASN A 5 71.55 17.03 -89.83
N ASP A 6 71.37 17.66 -90.99
CA ASP A 6 70.41 18.77 -91.14
C ASP A 6 68.99 18.29 -91.52
N ASP A 7 68.87 17.10 -92.11
CA ASP A 7 67.58 16.55 -92.55
C ASP A 7 66.79 15.93 -91.37
N ASN A 8 67.49 15.29 -90.42
CA ASN A 8 66.86 14.69 -89.23
C ASN A 8 66.25 15.74 -88.27
N ASN A 9 66.83 16.94 -88.18
CA ASN A 9 66.28 17.99 -87.32
C ASN A 9 65.01 18.64 -87.91
N ARG A 10 64.85 18.66 -89.25
CA ARG A 10 63.65 19.23 -89.90
C ARG A 10 62.42 18.33 -89.81
N GLU A 11 62.61 17.01 -89.80
CA GLU A 11 61.51 16.04 -89.62
C GLU A 11 60.95 16.01 -88.19
N ILE A 12 61.80 16.23 -87.18
CA ILE A 12 61.38 16.26 -85.77
C ILE A 12 60.58 17.53 -85.44
N HIS A 13 60.91 18.66 -86.06
CA HIS A 13 60.15 19.91 -85.87
C HIS A 13 58.80 19.91 -86.61
N MET A 14 58.70 19.32 -87.81
CA MET A 14 57.41 19.21 -88.52
C MET A 14 56.42 18.25 -87.82
N THR A 15 56.89 17.16 -87.21
CA THR A 15 56.02 16.18 -86.55
C THR A 15 55.44 16.69 -85.22
N ALA A 16 56.19 17.51 -84.48
CA ALA A 16 55.72 18.16 -83.25
C ALA A 16 54.65 19.24 -83.53
N ASP A 17 54.83 20.02 -84.59
CA ASP A 17 53.88 21.07 -84.98
C ASP A 17 52.56 20.49 -85.54
N ILE A 18 52.62 19.38 -86.28
CA ILE A 18 51.43 18.68 -86.80
C ILE A 18 50.63 18.04 -85.65
N LEU A 19 51.30 17.48 -84.62
CA LEU A 19 50.65 16.90 -83.44
C LEU A 19 50.06 17.97 -82.49
N ALA A 20 50.69 19.14 -82.39
CA ALA A 20 50.16 20.27 -81.64
C ALA A 20 48.90 20.87 -82.32
N ALA A 21 48.89 20.95 -83.66
CA ALA A 21 47.74 21.40 -84.43
C ALA A 21 46.52 20.48 -84.28
N TYR A 22 46.72 19.17 -84.14
CA TYR A 22 45.64 18.19 -83.97
C TYR A 22 45.03 18.17 -82.54
N ARG A 23 45.78 18.55 -81.50
CA ARG A 23 45.31 18.54 -80.11
C ARG A 23 44.41 19.74 -79.76
N VAL A 24 44.57 20.86 -80.46
CA VAL A 24 43.75 22.07 -80.25
C VAL A 24 42.46 22.04 -81.10
N ALA A 25 42.45 21.31 -82.22
CA ALA A 25 41.32 21.23 -83.13
C ALA A 25 40.32 20.10 -82.83
N GLY A 26 40.26 19.61 -81.58
CA GLY A 26 39.18 18.77 -81.06
C GLY A 26 37.90 19.56 -80.81
N GLN A 27 37.52 20.42 -81.76
CA GLN A 27 36.36 21.30 -81.68
C GLN A 27 35.44 21.04 -82.87
N LYS A 28 34.39 20.24 -82.59
CA LYS A 28 33.09 20.22 -83.26
C LYS A 28 33.13 20.17 -84.79
N SER A 29 33.28 18.97 -85.34
CA SER A 29 32.85 18.71 -86.72
C SER A 29 31.36 18.37 -86.72
N ALA A 30 30.54 19.40 -86.98
CA ALA A 30 29.16 19.21 -87.41
C ALA A 30 29.19 18.69 -88.85
N VAL A 31 29.01 17.39 -89.02
CA VAL A 31 28.85 16.76 -90.32
C VAL A 31 27.36 16.48 -90.52
N ASN A 32 26.76 17.29 -91.38
CA ASN A 32 25.50 17.05 -92.10
C ASN A 32 24.27 16.90 -91.19
N GLY A 33 23.39 17.91 -91.23
CA GLY A 33 22.23 18.03 -90.36
C GLY A 33 21.27 16.84 -90.40
N TRP A 34 21.44 15.93 -89.45
CA TRP A 34 20.42 15.22 -88.66
C TRP A 34 21.13 14.74 -87.38
N SER A 35 21.05 15.49 -86.29
CA SER A 35 21.58 15.04 -84.99
C SER A 35 20.62 14.01 -84.40
N VAL A 36 21.03 12.73 -84.36
CA VAL A 36 20.39 11.74 -83.51
C VAL A 36 20.51 12.25 -82.08
N PHE A 37 19.39 12.61 -81.47
CA PHE A 37 19.36 13.13 -80.11
C PHE A 37 19.73 12.00 -79.15
N GLU A 38 20.97 11.98 -78.65
CA GLU A 38 21.31 11.23 -77.44
C GLU A 38 20.42 11.77 -76.31
N MET A 39 19.42 11.00 -75.87
CA MET A 39 18.65 11.38 -74.70
C MET A 39 19.56 11.26 -73.47
N PRO A 40 19.83 12.36 -72.72
CA PRO A 40 20.61 12.25 -71.51
C PRO A 40 19.84 11.41 -70.50
N VAL A 41 20.41 10.27 -70.08
CA VAL A 41 19.87 9.47 -68.99
C VAL A 41 20.06 10.28 -67.71
N ARG A 42 18.97 10.87 -67.19
CA ARG A 42 18.95 11.45 -65.84
C ARG A 42 18.91 10.30 -64.84
N GLN A 43 20.07 9.92 -64.33
CA GLN A 43 20.20 9.01 -63.22
C GLN A 43 20.02 9.79 -61.91
N ASP A 44 19.22 9.27 -60.98
CA ASP A 44 19.19 9.82 -59.61
C ASP A 44 20.51 9.47 -58.93
N MET A 45 21.34 10.50 -58.73
CA MET A 45 22.62 10.40 -58.02
C MET A 45 22.51 11.14 -56.68
N PRO A 46 23.24 10.72 -55.64
CA PRO A 46 23.36 11.53 -54.43
C PRO A 46 23.90 12.91 -54.80
N PRO A 47 23.51 13.96 -54.04
CA PRO A 47 23.98 15.31 -54.33
C PRO A 47 25.53 15.36 -54.30
N PRO A 48 26.15 16.24 -55.12
CA PRO A 48 27.60 16.40 -55.13
C PRO A 48 28.04 16.89 -53.73
N GLY A 49 28.65 16.00 -52.95
CA GLY A 49 28.99 16.22 -51.54
C GLY A 49 28.49 15.14 -50.56
N GLY A 50 27.61 14.24 -51.00
CA GLY A 50 27.04 13.18 -50.16
C GLY A 50 25.86 13.64 -49.30
N TYR A 51 25.26 12.71 -48.55
CA TYR A 51 24.20 13.03 -47.58
C TYR A 51 24.79 13.54 -46.26
N ASP A 52 23.99 14.27 -45.48
CA ASP A 52 24.38 14.72 -44.14
C ASP A 52 24.70 13.53 -43.22
N ASN A 53 25.67 13.74 -42.33
CA ASN A 53 26.04 12.75 -41.33
C ASN A 53 24.86 12.50 -40.38
N PHE A 54 24.40 11.25 -40.30
CA PHE A 54 23.37 10.85 -39.36
C PHE A 54 24.01 10.28 -38.08
N ASN A 55 23.42 10.59 -36.92
CA ASN A 55 23.86 10.00 -35.67
C ASN A 55 23.34 8.55 -35.57
N PHE A 56 24.25 7.58 -35.65
CA PHE A 56 23.94 6.15 -35.49
C PHE A 56 24.04 5.68 -34.03
N HIS A 57 24.54 6.51 -33.11
CA HIS A 57 24.64 6.17 -31.69
C HIS A 57 23.28 6.30 -30.99
N ARG A 58 23.04 5.44 -30.01
CA ARG A 58 21.89 5.56 -29.11
C ARG A 58 21.98 6.87 -28.32
N THR A 59 21.01 7.76 -28.47
CA THR A 59 20.86 8.96 -27.65
C THR A 59 19.89 8.68 -26.50
N PHE A 60 20.41 8.60 -25.27
CA PHE A 60 19.55 8.53 -24.10
C PHE A 60 18.96 9.91 -23.79
N ALA A 61 17.67 9.95 -23.46
CA ALA A 61 17.04 11.15 -22.93
C ALA A 61 17.72 11.53 -21.60
N LYS A 62 18.08 12.81 -21.44
CA LYS A 62 18.61 13.31 -20.16
C LYS A 62 17.50 13.19 -19.12
N ALA A 63 17.81 12.61 -17.96
CA ALA A 63 16.88 12.53 -16.84
C ALA A 63 16.31 13.94 -16.57
N SER A 64 14.98 14.03 -16.48
CA SER A 64 14.30 15.32 -16.29
C SER A 64 14.86 16.04 -15.07
N TRP A 65 14.89 17.37 -15.14
CA TRP A 65 15.47 18.20 -14.09
C TRP A 65 14.94 17.88 -12.68
N TRP A 66 13.65 17.55 -12.55
CA TRP A 66 12.99 17.12 -11.31
C TRP A 66 13.54 15.82 -10.69
N TRP A 67 14.07 14.90 -11.49
CA TRP A 67 14.61 13.61 -11.03
C TRP A 67 16.08 13.67 -10.65
N ARG A 68 16.66 14.88 -10.58
CA ARG A 68 18.05 15.05 -10.15
C ARG A 68 18.16 14.83 -8.64
N PRO A 69 19.16 14.06 -8.16
CA PRO A 69 19.33 13.79 -6.73
C PRO A 69 19.38 15.06 -5.86
N LYS A 70 19.97 16.13 -6.38
CA LYS A 70 20.06 17.44 -5.69
C LYS A 70 18.72 18.10 -5.40
N ILE A 71 17.65 17.72 -6.11
CA ILE A 71 16.29 18.24 -5.91
C ILE A 71 15.44 17.24 -5.13
N VAL A 72 15.46 15.97 -5.54
CA VAL A 72 14.64 14.93 -4.91
C VAL A 72 15.01 14.72 -3.44
N VAL A 73 16.30 14.74 -3.09
CA VAL A 73 16.76 14.49 -1.71
C VAL A 73 16.26 15.55 -0.73
N PRO A 74 16.50 16.87 -0.92
CA PRO A 74 16.01 17.88 0.02
C PRO A 74 14.48 17.98 0.06
N VAL A 75 13.80 17.80 -1.08
CA VAL A 75 12.32 17.79 -1.11
C VAL A 75 11.78 16.63 -0.28
N THR A 76 12.32 15.43 -0.47
CA THR A 76 11.94 14.25 0.30
C THR A 76 12.18 14.46 1.79
N ILE A 77 13.36 14.98 2.18
CA ILE A 77 13.67 15.29 3.59
C ILE A 77 12.69 16.33 4.14
N GLY A 78 12.39 17.40 3.41
CA GLY A 78 11.43 18.43 3.82
C GLY A 78 10.03 17.87 4.06
N LEU A 79 9.56 16.99 3.17
CA LEU A 79 8.29 16.29 3.32
C LEU A 79 8.29 15.38 4.55
N TYR A 80 9.36 14.64 4.80
CA TYR A 80 9.48 13.81 6.01
C TYR A 80 9.46 14.62 7.30
N VAL A 81 10.24 15.71 7.37
CA VAL A 81 10.28 16.59 8.54
C VAL A 81 8.90 17.20 8.81
N TYR A 82 8.23 17.68 7.77
CA TYR A 82 6.87 18.23 7.90
C TYR A 82 5.86 17.16 8.32
N GLY A 83 5.89 15.98 7.71
CA GLY A 83 5.01 14.87 8.06
C GLY A 83 5.18 14.43 9.51
N TYR A 84 6.42 14.35 10.00
CA TYR A 84 6.71 14.04 11.40
C TYR A 84 6.20 15.13 12.35
N TYR A 85 6.37 16.41 11.99
CA TYR A 85 5.83 17.54 12.76
C TYR A 85 4.29 17.47 12.86
N ALA A 86 3.61 17.28 11.73
CA ALA A 86 2.15 17.16 11.67
C ALA A 86 1.65 15.95 12.47
N TYR A 87 2.32 14.81 12.35
CA TYR A 87 2.05 13.61 13.15
C TYR A 87 2.17 13.88 14.66
N ARG A 88 3.22 14.60 15.09
CA ARG A 88 3.37 14.95 16.51
C ARG A 88 2.25 15.88 17.00
N MET A 89 1.80 16.82 16.18
CA MET A 89 0.66 17.67 16.53
C MET A 89 -0.63 16.85 16.66
N TRP A 90 -0.91 15.98 15.67
CA TRP A 90 -2.05 15.07 15.72
C TRP A 90 -2.04 14.19 16.97
N ASN A 91 -0.89 13.59 17.28
CA ASN A 91 -0.77 12.75 18.46
C ASN A 91 -1.01 13.50 19.77
N LYS A 92 -0.63 14.76 19.87
CA LYS A 92 -0.95 15.58 21.06
C LYS A 92 -2.46 15.76 21.20
N HIS A 93 -3.15 16.06 20.11
CA HIS A 93 -4.62 16.19 20.10
C HIS A 93 -5.30 14.87 20.45
N ALA A 94 -4.91 13.77 19.79
CA ALA A 94 -5.46 12.44 20.08
C ALA A 94 -5.16 11.97 21.51
N MET A 95 -4.05 12.40 22.11
CA MET A 95 -3.76 12.11 23.50
C MET A 95 -4.66 12.92 24.44
N SER A 96 -4.92 14.19 24.14
CA SER A 96 -5.86 15.02 24.90
C SER A 96 -7.26 14.41 24.92
N GLU A 97 -7.75 13.99 23.75
CA GLU A 97 -9.05 13.31 23.61
C GLU A 97 -9.11 12.03 24.45
N LYS A 98 -8.07 11.19 24.39
CA LYS A 98 -7.99 9.99 25.24
C LYS A 98 -7.95 10.30 26.74
N PHE A 99 -7.30 11.40 27.13
CA PHE A 99 -7.28 11.84 28.52
C PHE A 99 -8.68 12.27 28.96
N GLU A 100 -9.41 13.02 28.12
CA GLU A 100 -10.81 13.40 28.38
C GLU A 100 -11.71 12.18 28.52
N ASP A 101 -11.61 11.21 27.60
CA ASP A 101 -12.35 9.94 27.69
C ASP A 101 -12.04 9.19 29.00
N THR A 102 -10.75 9.08 29.35
CA THR A 102 -10.32 8.39 30.57
C THR A 102 -10.80 9.10 31.82
N ASP A 103 -10.79 10.43 31.83
CA ASP A 103 -11.27 11.24 32.96
C ASP A 103 -12.79 11.07 33.15
N ILE A 104 -13.55 11.04 32.04
CA ILE A 104 -14.98 10.73 32.05
C ILE A 104 -15.23 9.32 32.62
N PHE A 105 -14.45 8.32 32.21
CA PHE A 105 -14.55 6.97 32.77
C PHE A 105 -14.22 6.96 34.27
N ASN A 106 -13.15 7.61 34.71
CA ASN A 106 -12.78 7.69 36.12
C ASN A 106 -13.85 8.38 36.97
N ALA A 107 -14.51 9.41 36.43
CA ALA A 107 -15.60 10.10 37.10
C ALA A 107 -16.86 9.21 37.24
N MET A 108 -17.13 8.32 36.28
CA MET A 108 -18.27 7.40 36.31
C MET A 108 -17.99 6.10 37.07
N ASP A 109 -16.74 5.65 37.13
CA ASP A 109 -16.32 4.39 37.74
C ASP A 109 -16.85 4.14 39.17
N PRO A 110 -16.84 5.11 40.11
CA PRO A 110 -17.38 4.86 41.46
C PRO A 110 -18.88 4.56 41.46
N PHE A 111 -19.65 5.16 40.55
CA PHE A 111 -21.08 4.87 40.43
C PHE A 111 -21.33 3.49 39.84
N LEU A 112 -20.65 3.15 38.74
CA LEU A 112 -20.77 1.85 38.09
C LEU A 112 -20.31 0.71 39.01
N SER A 113 -19.20 0.90 39.72
CA SER A 113 -18.70 -0.05 40.71
C SER A 113 -19.68 -0.22 41.86
N ALA A 114 -20.26 0.86 42.41
CA ALA A 114 -21.25 0.76 43.46
C ALA A 114 -22.55 0.06 43.01
N GLU A 115 -23.03 0.32 41.79
CA GLU A 115 -24.18 -0.37 41.21
C GLU A 115 -23.91 -1.86 41.01
N ARG A 116 -22.73 -2.20 40.47
CA ARG A 116 -22.28 -3.57 40.30
C ARG A 116 -22.20 -4.30 41.64
N ASP A 117 -21.59 -3.69 42.65
CA ASP A 117 -21.40 -4.31 43.96
C ASP A 117 -22.76 -4.53 44.66
N ARG A 118 -23.69 -3.58 44.54
CA ARG A 118 -25.08 -3.75 45.03
C ARG A 118 -25.79 -4.90 44.34
N TYR A 119 -25.64 -5.03 43.02
CA TYR A 119 -26.22 -6.14 42.27
C TYR A 119 -25.58 -7.48 42.69
N TRP A 120 -24.25 -7.49 42.85
CA TRP A 120 -23.47 -8.66 43.24
C TRP A 120 -23.91 -9.21 44.60
N LEU A 121 -23.97 -8.35 45.63
CA LEU A 121 -24.39 -8.75 46.96
C LEU A 121 -25.85 -9.24 47.00
N LYS A 122 -26.73 -8.66 46.18
CA LYS A 122 -28.11 -9.15 46.04
C LYS A 122 -28.17 -10.56 45.46
N LEU A 123 -27.33 -10.83 44.45
CA LEU A 123 -27.25 -12.13 43.81
C LEU A 123 -26.71 -13.20 44.78
N LEU A 124 -25.63 -12.89 45.50
CA LEU A 124 -25.07 -13.78 46.51
C LEU A 124 -26.06 -14.04 47.66
N LYS A 125 -26.77 -13.01 48.12
CA LYS A 125 -27.82 -13.15 49.12
C LYS A 125 -28.92 -14.11 48.66
N LYS A 126 -29.38 -13.97 47.41
CA LYS A 126 -30.38 -14.87 46.82
C LYS A 126 -29.88 -16.32 46.77
N ASN A 127 -28.62 -16.54 46.39
CA ASN A 127 -28.06 -17.90 46.34
C ASN A 127 -27.96 -18.50 47.75
N LEU A 128 -27.58 -17.71 48.75
CA LEU A 128 -27.51 -18.14 50.14
C LEU A 128 -28.91 -18.47 50.70
N GLU A 129 -29.93 -17.69 50.35
CA GLU A 129 -31.33 -17.98 50.70
C GLU A 129 -31.80 -19.30 50.07
N LEU A 130 -31.50 -19.53 48.80
CA LEU A 130 -31.81 -20.78 48.09
C LEU A 130 -31.04 -21.98 48.68
N GLU A 131 -29.78 -21.81 49.03
CA GLU A 131 -28.96 -22.84 49.68
C GLU A 131 -29.59 -23.25 51.02
N ASN A 132 -30.01 -22.29 51.84
CA ASN A 132 -30.70 -22.57 53.10
C ASN A 132 -32.02 -23.31 52.89
N GLU A 133 -32.80 -22.94 51.86
CA GLU A 133 -34.06 -23.61 51.56
C GLU A 133 -33.85 -25.06 51.12
N VAL A 134 -32.86 -25.30 50.26
CA VAL A 134 -32.57 -26.63 49.68
C VAL A 134 -31.88 -27.54 50.70
N MET A 135 -31.00 -27.00 51.56
CA MET A 135 -30.17 -27.80 52.47
C MET A 135 -30.72 -27.91 53.90
N LYS A 136 -31.93 -27.41 54.17
CA LYS A 136 -32.56 -27.42 55.50
C LYS A 136 -32.63 -28.80 56.17
N ASP A 137 -32.76 -29.85 55.36
CA ASP A 137 -32.97 -31.23 55.84
C ASP A 137 -31.64 -31.99 56.06
N VAL A 138 -30.49 -31.37 55.72
CA VAL A 138 -29.17 -32.01 55.85
C VAL A 138 -28.56 -31.69 57.22
N PRO A 139 -28.28 -32.69 58.07
CA PRO A 139 -27.75 -32.46 59.41
C PRO A 139 -26.33 -31.88 59.34
N GLY A 140 -26.09 -30.81 60.11
CA GLY A 140 -24.77 -30.16 60.19
C GLY A 140 -24.42 -29.25 59.00
N TRP A 141 -25.34 -29.06 58.05
CA TRP A 141 -25.14 -28.08 56.98
C TRP A 141 -25.30 -26.66 57.51
N LYS A 142 -24.34 -25.79 57.18
CA LYS A 142 -24.40 -24.35 57.45
C LYS A 142 -24.03 -23.62 56.17
N ALA A 143 -24.96 -22.81 55.65
CA ALA A 143 -24.76 -22.13 54.37
C ALA A 143 -23.48 -21.28 54.35
N GLY A 144 -22.77 -21.31 53.23
CA GLY A 144 -21.49 -20.63 53.05
C GLY A 144 -20.28 -21.30 53.74
N THR A 145 -20.46 -22.48 54.34
CA THR A 145 -19.37 -23.28 54.90
C THR A 145 -19.42 -24.71 54.36
N TRP A 146 -18.29 -25.41 54.37
CA TRP A 146 -18.26 -26.82 54.06
C TRP A 146 -18.54 -27.63 55.34
N TYR A 147 -19.80 -28.02 55.56
CA TYR A 147 -20.22 -28.75 56.77
C TYR A 147 -19.76 -28.13 58.10
N GLY A 148 -19.79 -26.79 58.19
CA GLY A 148 -19.34 -26.04 59.36
C GLY A 148 -17.87 -25.60 59.35
N GLU A 149 -17.06 -26.11 58.43
CA GLU A 149 -15.67 -25.67 58.22
C GLU A 149 -15.59 -24.55 57.18
N PRO A 150 -14.69 -23.56 57.36
CA PRO A 150 -14.46 -22.54 56.34
C PRO A 150 -13.85 -23.17 55.08
N VAL A 151 -14.32 -22.75 53.90
CA VAL A 151 -13.81 -23.26 52.61
C VAL A 151 -12.33 -22.91 52.41
N PHE A 152 -11.90 -21.75 52.91
CA PHE A 152 -10.52 -21.28 52.80
C PHE A 152 -9.88 -21.10 54.18
N PHE A 153 -8.95 -22.00 54.54
CA PHE A 153 -8.26 -21.94 55.83
C PHE A 153 -7.22 -20.82 55.94
N THR A 154 -6.60 -20.42 54.83
CA THR A 154 -5.49 -19.44 54.83
C THR A 154 -5.96 -17.98 54.83
N LEU A 155 -7.22 -17.72 54.52
CA LEU A 155 -7.73 -16.37 54.26
C LEU A 155 -8.11 -15.60 55.55
N GLY A 156 -8.43 -16.32 56.63
CA GLY A 156 -9.01 -15.72 57.84
C GLY A 156 -10.33 -15.01 57.53
N ASP A 157 -10.50 -13.79 58.02
CA ASP A 157 -11.71 -12.97 57.88
C ASP A 157 -11.77 -12.15 56.57
N LYS A 158 -10.85 -12.40 55.63
CA LYS A 158 -10.80 -11.66 54.37
C LYS A 158 -11.91 -12.13 53.42
N TRP A 159 -12.45 -11.21 52.64
CA TRP A 159 -13.38 -11.54 51.54
C TRP A 159 -12.68 -12.29 50.40
N TRP A 160 -13.36 -13.31 49.88
CA TRP A 160 -12.99 -13.99 48.64
C TRP A 160 -14.12 -13.82 47.62
N ASP A 161 -13.77 -13.42 46.40
CA ASP A 161 -14.76 -13.33 45.33
C ASP A 161 -15.11 -14.74 44.81
N PRO A 162 -16.39 -15.15 44.91
CA PRO A 162 -16.83 -16.45 44.42
C PRO A 162 -16.58 -16.59 42.93
N ASN A 163 -16.35 -17.82 42.49
CA ASN A 163 -16.18 -18.07 41.06
C ASN A 163 -17.49 -17.79 40.32
N TYR A 164 -17.40 -17.33 39.08
CA TYR A 164 -18.54 -17.14 38.20
C TYR A 164 -19.47 -18.37 38.15
N PHE A 165 -18.91 -19.59 38.16
CA PHE A 165 -19.72 -20.81 38.16
C PHE A 165 -20.58 -20.97 39.42
N GLU A 166 -20.09 -20.51 40.59
CA GLU A 166 -20.79 -20.59 41.88
C GLU A 166 -21.94 -19.58 41.95
N VAL A 167 -21.73 -18.40 41.36
CA VAL A 167 -22.72 -17.32 41.41
C VAL A 167 -23.85 -17.53 40.42
N TYR A 168 -23.55 -18.07 39.24
CA TYR A 168 -24.52 -18.27 38.16
C TYR A 168 -24.93 -19.74 37.99
N THR A 169 -24.89 -20.54 39.08
CA THR A 169 -25.33 -21.94 39.08
C THR A 169 -26.80 -22.10 38.68
N HIS A 170 -27.64 -21.17 39.13
CA HIS A 170 -29.09 -21.20 38.89
C HIS A 170 -29.49 -20.56 37.56
N SER A 171 -28.56 -19.92 36.86
CA SER A 171 -28.81 -19.32 35.56
C SER A 171 -28.84 -20.39 34.47
N ARG A 172 -29.68 -20.18 33.47
CA ARG A 172 -29.70 -21.04 32.28
C ARG A 172 -28.33 -20.98 31.60
N ASN A 173 -27.87 -22.10 31.04
CA ASN A 173 -26.52 -22.19 30.43
C ASN A 173 -26.23 -21.13 29.35
N ILE A 174 -27.26 -20.68 28.64
CA ILE A 174 -27.18 -19.66 27.58
C ILE A 174 -27.03 -18.27 28.20
N ASP A 175 -27.87 -17.96 29.19
CA ASP A 175 -27.90 -16.69 29.91
C ASP A 175 -26.63 -16.48 30.72
N ARG A 176 -26.10 -17.57 31.30
CA ARG A 176 -24.86 -17.60 32.07
C ARG A 176 -23.77 -16.77 31.37
N LYS A 177 -23.54 -17.01 30.07
CA LYS A 177 -22.44 -16.40 29.32
C LYS A 177 -22.68 -14.90 29.08
N GLN A 178 -23.93 -14.50 28.93
CA GLN A 178 -24.34 -13.10 28.79
C GLN A 178 -24.19 -12.36 30.12
N GLU A 179 -24.65 -12.97 31.21
CA GLU A 179 -24.57 -12.44 32.57
C GLU A 179 -23.11 -12.27 33.03
N TYR A 180 -22.23 -13.24 32.71
CA TYR A 180 -20.79 -13.12 32.96
C TYR A 180 -20.16 -11.90 32.30
N SER A 181 -20.48 -11.72 31.01
CA SER A 181 -19.81 -10.76 30.15
C SER A 181 -20.44 -9.37 30.24
N TRP A 182 -21.51 -9.22 31.03
CA TRP A 182 -22.31 -8.00 31.17
C TRP A 182 -22.69 -7.39 29.82
N LYS A 183 -22.74 -8.21 28.77
CA LYS A 183 -23.19 -7.79 27.44
C LYS A 183 -24.69 -7.53 27.55
N ALA A 184 -25.17 -6.54 26.80
CA ALA A 184 -26.57 -6.10 26.83
C ALA A 184 -27.52 -7.30 26.96
N ARG A 185 -28.35 -7.27 28.02
CA ARG A 185 -29.38 -8.29 28.29
C ARG A 185 -30.25 -8.46 27.04
N ASP A 186 -30.60 -9.71 26.71
CA ASP A 186 -31.52 -10.01 25.58
C ASP A 186 -32.85 -9.24 25.69
N GLN A 187 -33.24 -8.85 26.89
CA GLN A 187 -34.43 -8.04 27.19
C GLN A 187 -34.51 -6.72 26.40
N TYR A 188 -33.38 -6.15 26.00
CA TYR A 188 -33.30 -4.94 25.18
C TYR A 188 -32.86 -5.21 23.73
N ARG A 189 -32.70 -6.49 23.36
CA ARG A 189 -32.27 -6.91 22.03
C ARG A 189 -33.48 -6.86 21.09
N LEU A 190 -33.33 -6.13 19.99
CA LEU A 190 -34.34 -6.07 18.93
C LEU A 190 -34.56 -7.48 18.33
N PRO A 191 -35.78 -7.80 17.85
CA PRO A 191 -36.03 -9.03 17.10
C PRO A 191 -35.04 -9.15 15.96
N ARG A 192 -34.36 -10.30 15.87
CA ARG A 192 -33.43 -10.55 14.78
C ARG A 192 -34.24 -10.78 13.50
N TRP A 193 -33.66 -10.42 12.36
CA TRP A 193 -34.35 -10.53 11.07
C TRP A 193 -34.83 -11.96 10.75
N TYR A 194 -34.23 -12.98 11.37
CA TYR A 194 -34.58 -14.39 11.20
C TYR A 194 -35.54 -14.96 12.25
N ASP A 195 -35.86 -14.22 13.32
CA ASP A 195 -36.75 -14.73 14.38
C ASP A 195 -38.16 -15.04 13.85
N GLN A 196 -38.58 -14.36 12.77
CA GLN A 196 -39.85 -14.60 12.07
C GLN A 196 -39.96 -15.97 11.36
N TYR A 197 -38.83 -16.61 11.07
CA TYR A 197 -38.79 -17.86 10.30
C TYR A 197 -38.53 -19.09 11.19
N LEU A 198 -38.18 -18.87 12.46
CA LEU A 198 -37.89 -19.95 13.40
C LEU A 198 -39.16 -20.34 14.16
N PRO A 199 -39.41 -21.64 14.41
CA PRO A 199 -40.45 -22.08 15.32
C PRO A 199 -40.26 -21.46 16.71
N GLU A 200 -41.35 -21.05 17.37
CA GLU A 200 -41.33 -20.38 18.68
C GLU A 200 -40.47 -21.12 19.72
N LYS A 201 -40.56 -22.46 19.74
CA LYS A 201 -39.79 -23.32 20.65
C LYS A 201 -38.27 -23.24 20.42
N ILE A 202 -37.84 -23.00 19.18
CA ILE A 202 -36.42 -22.80 18.84
C ILE A 202 -36.00 -21.38 19.19
N VAL A 203 -36.87 -20.39 18.96
CA VAL A 203 -36.63 -19.00 19.36
C VAL A 203 -36.45 -18.89 20.87
N GLU A 204 -37.31 -19.52 21.69
CA GLU A 204 -37.16 -19.61 23.15
C GLU A 204 -35.93 -20.40 23.61
N MET A 205 -35.42 -21.28 22.76
CA MET A 205 -34.17 -21.99 23.05
C MET A 205 -32.95 -21.10 22.86
N ILE A 206 -32.99 -20.18 21.90
CA ILE A 206 -31.85 -19.34 21.50
C ILE A 206 -31.87 -17.98 22.23
N ARG A 207 -33.06 -17.53 22.64
CA ARG A 207 -33.30 -16.39 23.53
C ARG A 207 -33.11 -16.81 24.99
#